data_AF-A0A7V0ZLS9-F1
#
_entry.id   AF-A0A7V0ZLS9-F1
#
_cell.length_a   1.000
_cell.length_b   1.000
_cell.length_c   1.000
_cell.angle_alpha   90.00
_cell.angle_beta   90.00
_cell.angle_gamma   90.00
#
_symmetry.space_group_name_H-M   'P 1'
#
loop_
_entity.id
_entity.type
_entity.pdbx_description
1 polymer ?
#
loop_
_entity_poly.entity_id
_entity_poly.type
_entity_poly.pdbx_seq_one_letter_code
_entity_poly.pdbx_strand_id
1 'polypeptide(L)'
;MTTEAAEMPVQPALTAKQSGQNPRSAAVEAASVTVVKDNAHEEPMDVMSAVVDRPNMQRAYTRVLRNKGAPGVDGMKVGDLKDYLKAHWST
;
A
#
# COMPACT_ATOMS: atom_id res chain seq x y z
N MET A 1 -42.59 58.71 -26.09
CA MET A 1 -41.69 57.96 -25.19
C MET A 1 -41.32 56.67 -25.90
N THR A 2 -40.25 56.79 -26.68
CA THR A 2 -39.29 55.77 -27.17
C THR A 2 -38.94 54.74 -26.08
N THR A 3 -38.56 53.48 -26.33
CA THR A 3 -37.98 52.82 -27.50
C THR A 3 -38.18 51.31 -27.39
N GLU A 4 -38.25 50.70 -28.57
CA GLU A 4 -38.41 49.31 -28.94
C GLU A 4 -37.31 48.38 -28.43
N ALA A 5 -37.70 47.15 -28.11
CA ALA A 5 -36.83 46.09 -27.61
C ALA A 5 -35.86 45.61 -28.70
N ALA A 6 -34.55 45.71 -28.42
CA ALA A 6 -33.50 45.22 -29.31
C ALA A 6 -33.17 43.75 -29.00
N GLU A 7 -33.32 42.97 -30.06
CA GLU A 7 -33.05 41.55 -30.23
C GLU A 7 -31.54 41.22 -30.11
N MET A 8 -31.23 40.04 -29.56
CA MET A 8 -29.99 39.33 -29.89
C MET A 8 -30.25 37.82 -29.92
N PRO A 9 -30.07 37.14 -31.05
CA PRO A 9 -29.34 35.88 -31.11
C PRO A 9 -27.88 36.21 -31.46
N VAL A 10 -26.87 35.41 -31.15
CA VAL A 10 -26.54 34.17 -31.86
C VAL A 10 -25.47 33.49 -31.00
N GLN A 11 -25.71 32.25 -30.57
CA GLN A 11 -24.64 31.29 -30.30
C GLN A 11 -24.44 30.49 -31.60
N PRO A 12 -23.22 30.04 -31.94
CA PRO A 12 -22.63 28.83 -31.33
C PRO A 12 -21.10 29.01 -31.15
N ALA A 13 -20.26 28.12 -30.61
CA ALA A 13 -20.26 26.67 -30.57
C ALA A 13 -19.23 26.18 -29.52
N LEU A 14 -19.60 25.11 -28.82
CA LEU A 14 -18.82 23.88 -28.60
C LEU A 14 -17.40 23.92 -27.98
N THR A 15 -17.39 23.50 -26.71
CA THR A 15 -16.52 22.46 -26.11
C THR A 15 -14.99 22.57 -26.23
N ALA A 16 -14.30 22.72 -25.10
CA ALA A 16 -13.24 21.79 -24.70
C ALA A 16 -12.89 22.00 -23.22
N LYS A 17 -12.95 20.89 -22.49
CA LYS A 17 -12.58 20.71 -21.08
C LYS A 17 -11.10 21.04 -20.88
N GLN A 18 -10.77 22.04 -20.08
CA GLN A 18 -9.40 22.29 -19.60
C GLN A 18 -9.44 22.24 -18.06
N SER A 19 -9.42 21.02 -17.51
CA SER A 19 -8.26 20.47 -16.81
C SER A 19 -7.73 21.44 -15.76
N GLY A 20 -8.10 21.20 -14.49
CA GLY A 20 -7.66 21.98 -13.34
C GLY A 20 -6.13 22.07 -13.30
N GLN A 21 -5.61 23.22 -13.69
CA GLN A 21 -4.20 23.57 -13.56
C GLN A 21 -4.04 24.43 -12.31
N ASN A 22 -3.38 23.85 -11.30
CA ASN A 22 -2.92 24.54 -10.10
C ASN A 22 -1.85 25.60 -10.47
N PRO A 23 -1.92 26.86 -10.02
CA PRO A 23 -0.89 27.85 -10.32
C PRO A 23 0.45 27.45 -9.70
N ARG A 24 1.51 27.46 -10.52
CA ARG A 24 2.90 27.23 -10.08
C ARG A 24 3.37 28.41 -9.23
N SER A 25 3.69 28.17 -7.96
CA SER A 25 4.49 29.08 -7.14
C SER A 25 5.97 29.05 -7.60
N ALA A 26 6.60 30.23 -7.62
CA ALA A 26 7.95 30.47 -8.09
C ALA A 26 8.99 29.52 -7.46
N ALA A 27 9.98 29.13 -8.28
CA ALA A 27 11.10 28.29 -7.88
C ALA A 27 11.93 28.99 -6.80
N VAL A 28 11.85 28.48 -5.56
CA VAL A 28 12.87 28.73 -4.55
C VAL A 28 13.94 27.66 -4.77
N GLU A 29 15.15 28.12 -5.13
CA GLU A 29 16.32 27.28 -5.32
C GLU A 29 16.53 26.37 -4.11
N ALA A 30 16.46 25.06 -4.33
CA ALA A 30 16.75 24.08 -3.31
C ALA A 30 18.28 24.00 -3.15
N ALA A 31 18.77 24.47 -2.00
CA ALA A 31 20.12 24.14 -1.55
C ALA A 31 20.24 22.61 -1.54
N SER A 32 21.20 22.07 -2.27
CA SER A 32 21.46 20.63 -2.32
C SER A 32 21.97 20.19 -0.94
N VAL A 33 21.05 19.78 -0.07
CA VAL A 33 21.37 18.97 1.11
C VAL A 33 22.00 17.70 0.58
N THR A 34 23.32 17.61 0.70
CA THR A 34 24.06 16.38 0.43
C THR A 34 23.51 15.33 1.37
N VAL A 35 22.86 14.31 0.83
CA VAL A 35 22.60 13.07 1.57
C VAL A 35 23.97 12.53 1.94
N VAL A 36 24.35 12.68 3.22
CA VAL A 36 25.34 11.79 3.82
C VAL A 36 24.69 10.42 3.68
N LYS A 37 25.18 9.64 2.72
CA LYS A 37 24.83 8.24 2.63
C LYS A 37 25.47 7.60 3.85
N ASP A 38 24.74 7.61 4.96
CA ASP A 38 25.01 6.71 6.06
C ASP A 38 24.90 5.32 5.44
N ASN A 39 26.06 4.76 5.08
CA ASN A 39 26.17 3.36 4.74
C ASN A 39 25.97 2.59 6.03
N ALA A 40 24.75 2.60 6.56
CA ALA A 40 24.25 1.55 7.42
C ALA A 40 24.08 0.33 6.51
N HIS A 41 25.22 -0.26 6.12
CA HIS A 41 25.25 -1.60 5.62
C HIS A 41 24.97 -2.48 6.83
N GLU A 42 23.68 -2.64 7.15
CA GLU A 42 23.26 -3.76 7.97
C GLU A 42 23.79 -5.00 7.25
N GLU A 43 24.69 -5.73 7.92
CA GLU A 43 25.13 -7.05 7.48
C GLU A 43 23.91 -7.79 6.94
N PRO A 44 23.98 -8.44 5.76
CA PRO A 44 22.83 -9.03 5.13
C PRO A 44 22.19 -10.01 6.11
N MET A 45 21.13 -9.55 6.78
CA MET A 45 20.45 -10.37 7.76
C MET A 45 19.88 -11.55 6.98
N ASP A 46 20.20 -12.76 7.43
CA ASP A 46 19.58 -13.96 6.90
C ASP A 46 18.11 -13.97 7.36
N VAL A 47 17.29 -13.23 6.62
CA VAL A 47 15.87 -13.07 6.87
C VAL A 47 15.14 -14.40 6.82
N MET A 48 15.62 -15.36 6.02
CA MET A 48 15.02 -16.68 5.96
C MET A 48 15.25 -17.43 7.28
N SER A 49 16.46 -17.37 7.82
CA SER A 49 16.76 -17.89 9.16
C SER A 49 15.89 -17.24 10.24
N ALA A 50 15.75 -15.91 10.22
CA ALA A 50 14.90 -15.20 11.18
C ALA A 50 13.41 -15.57 11.06
N VAL A 51 12.92 -15.86 9.85
CA VAL A 51 11.53 -16.29 9.61
C VAL A 51 11.28 -17.69 10.18
N VAL A 52 12.21 -18.63 9.99
CA VAL A 52 12.07 -20.00 10.49
C VAL A 52 12.50 -20.17 11.95
N ASP A 53 13.01 -19.09 12.57
CA ASP A 53 13.47 -19.14 13.94
C ASP A 53 12.35 -19.58 14.90
N ARG A 54 12.71 -20.44 15.86
CA ARG A 54 11.77 -21.12 16.76
C ARG A 54 10.82 -20.17 17.51
N PRO A 55 11.28 -19.08 18.14
CA PRO A 55 10.37 -18.12 18.79
C PRO A 55 9.42 -17.44 17.80
N ASN A 56 9.84 -17.16 16.56
CA ASN A 56 8.96 -16.58 15.55
C ASN A 56 7.85 -17.57 15.15
N MET A 57 8.22 -18.83 14.87
CA MET A 57 7.26 -19.87 14.50
C MET A 57 6.23 -20.15 15.61
N GLN A 58 6.64 -20.12 16.88
CA GLN A 58 5.71 -20.25 18.01
C GLN A 58 4.71 -19.09 18.10
N ARG A 59 5.17 -17.85 17.86
CA ARG A 59 4.29 -16.66 17.80
C ARG A 59 3.31 -16.76 16.65
N ALA A 60 3.78 -17.19 15.47
CA ALA A 60 2.93 -17.41 14.30
C ALA A 60 1.84 -18.44 14.59
N TYR A 61 2.20 -19.60 15.15
CA TYR A 61 1.26 -20.65 15.55
C TYR A 61 0.19 -20.12 16.51
N THR A 62 0.59 -19.42 17.57
CA THR A 62 -0.34 -18.84 18.55
C THR A 62 -1.31 -17.85 17.91
N ARG A 63 -0.83 -17.05 16.95
CA ARG A 63 -1.67 -16.09 16.23
C ARG A 63 -2.68 -16.78 15.32
N VAL A 64 -2.30 -17.88 14.66
CA VAL A 64 -3.22 -18.69 13.85
C VAL A 64 -4.34 -19.27 14.71
N LEU A 65 -4.00 -19.82 15.88
CA LEU A 65 -4.99 -20.33 16.83
C LEU A 65 -5.98 -19.23 17.28
N ARG A 66 -5.48 -18.01 17.52
CA ARG A 66 -6.30 -16.88 17.96
C ARG A 66 -7.24 -16.36 16.88
N ASN A 67 -6.81 -16.37 15.63
CA ASN A 67 -7.59 -15.83 14.52
C ASN A 67 -8.83 -16.67 14.18
N LYS A 68 -8.83 -17.98 14.49
CA LYS A 68 -9.98 -18.89 14.31
C LYS A 68 -10.62 -18.83 12.90
N GLY A 69 -9.80 -18.67 11.86
CA GLY A 69 -10.27 -18.58 10.48
C GLY A 69 -10.89 -19.88 9.97
N ALA A 70 -11.64 -19.78 8.87
CA ALA A 70 -12.13 -20.95 8.14
C ALA A 70 -10.96 -21.71 7.48
N PRO A 71 -11.09 -23.04 7.30
CA PRO A 71 -10.10 -23.84 6.57
C PRO A 71 -9.83 -23.31 5.16
N GLY A 72 -8.60 -23.54 4.68
CA GLY A 72 -8.23 -23.24 3.30
C GLY A 72 -8.72 -24.30 2.31
N VAL A 73 -8.16 -24.29 1.11
CA VAL A 73 -8.44 -25.29 0.05
C VAL A 73 -8.03 -26.72 0.46
N ASP A 74 -7.11 -26.84 1.40
CA ASP A 74 -6.66 -28.09 2.00
C ASP A 74 -7.65 -28.68 3.02
N GLY A 75 -8.67 -27.90 3.42
CA GLY A 75 -9.66 -28.32 4.40
C GLY A 75 -9.12 -28.47 5.83
N MET A 76 -7.88 -28.09 6.11
CA MET A 76 -7.26 -28.26 7.42
C MET A 76 -7.86 -27.28 8.43
N LYS A 77 -8.38 -27.80 9.54
CA LYS A 77 -8.85 -26.94 10.63
C LYS A 77 -7.67 -26.49 11.48
N VAL A 78 -7.85 -25.33 12.10
CA VAL A 78 -6.88 -24.76 13.06
C VAL A 78 -6.56 -25.73 14.21
N GLY A 79 -7.50 -26.60 14.60
CA GLY A 79 -7.27 -27.64 15.61
C GLY A 79 -6.31 -28.75 15.17
N ASP A 80 -6.30 -29.08 13.87
CA ASP A 80 -5.50 -30.17 13.30
C ASP A 80 -4.05 -29.73 13.02
N LEU A 81 -3.82 -28.41 12.98
CA LEU A 81 -2.52 -27.81 12.66
C LEU A 81 -1.39 -28.31 13.57
N LYS A 82 -1.64 -28.52 14.86
CA LYS A 82 -0.61 -28.96 15.81
C LYS A 82 -0.04 -30.33 15.44
N ASP A 83 -0.93 -31.26 15.11
CA ASP A 83 -0.55 -32.65 14.84
C ASP A 83 0.09 -32.75 13.46
N TYR A 84 -0.37 -31.95 12.50
CA TYR A 84 0.31 -31.78 11.22
C TYR A 84 1.76 -31.30 11.39
N LEU A 85 1.98 -30.24 12.17
CA LEU A 85 3.34 -29.72 12.39
C LEU A 85 4.27 -30.75 13.04
N LYS A 86 3.78 -31.56 13.99
CA LYS A 86 4.58 -32.64 14.61
C LYS A 86 4.92 -33.76 13.63
N ALA A 87 4.02 -34.08 12.71
CA ALA A 87 4.25 -35.14 11.74
C ALA A 87 5.24 -34.74 10.64
N HIS A 88 5.29 -33.45 10.30
CA HIS A 88 6.01 -32.96 9.12
C HIS A 88 7.27 -32.14 9.42
N TRP A 89 7.47 -31.68 10.66
CA TRP A 89 8.72 -31.03 11.05
C TRP A 89 9.62 -32.01 11.80
N SER A 90 10.83 -32.19 11.27
CA SER A 90 11.90 -32.90 11.96
C SER A 90 12.18 -32.21 13.30
N THR A 91 12.13 -32.99 14.38
CA THR A 91 12.32 -32.50 15.76
C THR A 91 13.79 -32.37 16.11
#